data_AF-A0A2S3IPD9-F1
#
_entry.id   AF-A0A2S3IPD9-F1
#
_cell.length_a   1.000
_cell.length_b   1.000
_cell.length_c   1.000
_cell.angle_alpha   90.00
_cell.angle_beta   90.00
_cell.angle_gamma   90.00
#
_symmetry.space_group_name_H-M   'P 1'
#
loop_
_entity.id
_entity.type
_entity.pdbx_description
1 polymer ?
#
loop_
_entity_poly.entity_id
_entity_poly.type
_entity_poly.pdbx_seq_one_letter_code
_entity_poly.pdbx_strand_id
1 'polypeptide(L)'
;MARPLLPLLLLLAALAAAAAFAVPARAALGGGGGGTGPRVGGWSAIPDVSDPRIQELGEWALGQAKRARLAGEGLRFRRVVRGEQQVVAGMNYRLYVDAADAAGRSAPYVAVVYEQGWTSTRELASFNKAPRAH
;
A
#
# COMPACT_ATOMS: atom_id res chain seq x y z
N MET A 1 -5.67 25.74 -25.43
CA MET A 1 -4.46 25.36 -24.65
C MET A 1 -4.59 23.90 -24.30
N ALA A 2 -4.10 23.04 -25.18
CA ALA A 2 -4.16 21.59 -25.03
C ALA A 2 -3.35 21.17 -23.80
N ARG A 3 -3.92 20.34 -22.93
CA ARG A 3 -3.21 19.66 -21.85
C ARG A 3 -2.81 18.29 -22.40
N PRO A 4 -1.59 18.09 -22.89
CA PRO A 4 -1.21 16.76 -23.31
C PRO A 4 -0.83 15.96 -22.05
N LEU A 5 -0.83 14.63 -22.22
CA LEU A 5 -0.03 13.68 -21.44
C LEU A 5 -0.64 13.13 -20.14
N LEU A 6 -1.37 12.03 -20.32
CA LEU A 6 -1.13 10.78 -19.58
C LEU A 6 0.31 10.71 -19.02
N PRO A 7 0.45 10.38 -17.72
CA PRO A 7 0.73 8.99 -17.41
C PRO A 7 0.03 8.53 -16.12
N LEU A 8 -1.26 8.13 -16.23
CA LEU A 8 -1.96 7.34 -15.19
C LEU A 8 -1.72 5.83 -15.39
N LEU A 9 -0.61 5.44 -16.05
CA LEU A 9 -0.40 4.05 -16.45
C LEU A 9 1.08 3.72 -16.62
N LEU A 10 1.84 3.61 -15.52
CA LEU A 10 3.16 2.97 -15.51
C LEU A 10 3.46 2.42 -14.11
N LEU A 11 3.95 1.16 -14.08
CA LEU A 11 4.53 0.39 -12.96
C LEU A 11 3.64 -0.57 -12.15
N LEU A 12 2.80 -1.35 -12.84
CA LEU A 12 2.57 -2.75 -12.47
C LEU A 12 3.07 -3.66 -13.60
N ALA A 13 4.39 -3.76 -13.72
CA ALA A 13 5.05 -4.78 -14.53
C ALA A 13 6.31 -5.26 -13.79
N ALA A 14 6.18 -6.40 -13.11
CA ALA A 14 7.25 -7.38 -12.98
C ALA A 14 6.59 -8.74 -12.72
N LEU A 15 6.19 -9.36 -13.82
CA LEU A 15 5.93 -10.79 -13.92
C LEU A 15 7.26 -11.52 -13.69
N ALA A 16 7.29 -12.48 -12.77
CA ALA A 16 8.29 -13.55 -12.78
C ALA A 16 7.57 -14.87 -12.56
N ALA A 17 7.06 -15.42 -13.66
CA ALA A 17 6.83 -16.85 -13.76
C ALA A 17 8.21 -17.51 -13.90
N ALA A 18 8.59 -18.32 -12.92
CA ALA A 18 9.66 -19.30 -13.08
C ALA A 18 9.05 -20.69 -12.84
N ALA A 19 9.03 -21.46 -13.91
CA ALA A 19 8.53 -22.81 -14.00
C ALA A 19 9.26 -23.76 -13.04
N ALA A 20 8.54 -24.83 -12.69
CA ALA A 20 9.03 -25.97 -11.94
C ALA A 20 10.37 -26.50 -12.47
N PHE A 21 11.40 -26.43 -11.63
CA PHE A 21 12.56 -27.30 -11.75
C PHE A 21 12.75 -28.05 -10.43
N ALA A 22 12.78 -29.37 -10.56
CA ALA A 22 13.03 -30.31 -9.49
C ALA A 22 14.35 -30.00 -8.78
N VAL A 23 14.33 -30.06 -7.45
CA VAL A 23 15.50 -29.93 -6.59
C VAL A 23 16.27 -31.27 -6.59
N PRO A 24 17.57 -31.26 -6.91
CA PRO A 24 18.50 -32.11 -6.18
C PRO A 24 19.44 -31.25 -5.32
N ALA A 25 19.81 -31.82 -4.18
CA ALA A 25 20.46 -31.16 -3.07
C ALA A 25 21.94 -30.79 -3.32
N ARG A 26 22.29 -29.60 -2.80
CA ARG A 26 23.52 -29.17 -2.14
C ARG A 26 24.89 -29.44 -2.81
N ALA A 27 25.58 -28.34 -3.13
CA ALA A 27 27.02 -28.21 -2.93
C ALA A 27 27.39 -26.77 -2.49
N ALA A 28 27.94 -26.71 -1.27
CA ALA A 28 28.98 -25.84 -0.71
C ALA A 28 29.46 -24.54 -1.39
N LEU A 29 29.58 -23.52 -0.52
CA LEU A 29 30.64 -22.50 -0.38
C LEU A 29 30.65 -21.26 -1.29
N GLY A 30 30.60 -20.09 -0.64
CA GLY A 30 31.47 -18.97 -0.98
C GLY A 30 30.79 -17.62 -1.23
N GLY A 31 30.97 -16.70 -0.28
CA GLY A 31 31.27 -15.31 -0.59
C GLY A 31 30.11 -14.31 -0.70
N GLY A 32 30.24 -13.21 0.07
CA GLY A 32 29.57 -11.95 -0.23
C GLY A 32 28.71 -11.44 0.91
N GLY A 33 29.31 -10.65 1.81
CA GLY A 33 28.58 -9.82 2.77
C GLY A 33 27.61 -8.90 2.03
N GLY A 34 26.34 -9.30 1.99
CA GLY A 34 25.26 -8.51 1.44
C GLY A 34 24.89 -7.41 2.42
N GLY A 35 25.31 -6.19 2.11
CA GLY A 35 24.87 -4.99 2.82
C GLY A 35 23.35 -5.01 2.96
N THR A 36 22.88 -5.09 4.21
CA THR A 36 21.45 -4.97 4.54
C THR A 36 21.09 -3.49 4.55
N GLY A 37 21.32 -2.82 3.43
CA GLY A 37 20.78 -1.50 3.16
C GLY A 37 19.32 -1.64 2.71
N PRO A 38 18.44 -0.69 3.05
CA PRO A 38 17.09 -0.66 2.50
C PRO A 38 17.16 -0.72 0.98
N ARG A 39 16.50 -1.71 0.36
CA ARG A 39 16.38 -1.79 -1.10
C ARG A 39 15.55 -0.60 -1.56
N VAL A 40 16.21 0.45 -2.06
CA VAL A 40 15.55 1.61 -2.65
C VAL A 40 14.68 1.16 -3.82
N GLY A 41 13.39 1.49 -3.76
CA GLY A 41 12.37 1.17 -4.78
C GLY A 41 11.33 0.11 -4.40
N GLY A 42 11.56 -0.66 -3.33
CA GLY A 42 10.57 -1.62 -2.81
C GLY A 42 9.61 -1.02 -1.79
N TRP A 43 8.52 -1.75 -1.49
CA TRP A 43 7.71 -1.47 -0.30
C TRP A 43 8.55 -1.70 0.96
N SER A 44 8.59 -0.73 1.85
CA SER A 44 9.19 -0.83 3.18
C SER A 44 8.14 -0.62 4.26
N ALA A 45 8.27 -1.31 5.39
CA ALA A 45 7.34 -1.14 6.50
C ALA A 45 7.42 0.29 7.06
N ILE A 46 6.26 0.86 7.39
CA ILE A 46 6.18 2.10 8.16
C ILE A 46 6.49 1.76 9.62
N PRO A 47 7.55 2.34 10.23
CA PRO A 47 7.98 1.96 11.58
C PRO A 47 6.95 2.28 12.66
N ASP A 48 6.31 3.45 12.55
CA ASP A 48 5.29 3.91 13.47
C ASP A 48 4.01 4.25 12.70
N VAL A 49 3.04 3.34 12.77
CA VAL A 49 1.71 3.58 12.19
C VAL A 49 0.82 4.41 13.10
N SER A 50 1.18 4.58 14.37
CA SER A 50 0.47 5.45 15.32
C SER A 50 0.81 6.93 15.12
N ASP A 51 1.78 7.25 14.27
CA ASP A 51 2.04 8.61 13.81
C ASP A 51 0.73 9.28 13.34
N PRO A 52 0.38 10.47 13.87
CA PRO A 52 -0.83 11.18 13.49
C PRO A 52 -1.03 11.37 11.99
N ARG A 53 0.06 11.55 11.22
CA ARG A 53 0.00 11.67 9.76
C ARG A 53 -0.44 10.36 9.08
N ILE A 54 -0.02 9.22 9.61
CA ILE A 54 -0.40 7.91 9.07
C ILE A 54 -1.86 7.60 9.41
N GLN A 55 -2.31 7.96 10.62
CA GLN A 55 -3.70 7.84 11.00
C GLN A 55 -4.60 8.77 10.15
N GLU A 56 -4.18 10.02 9.92
CA GLU A 56 -4.84 10.97 9.02
C GLU A 56 -4.97 10.42 7.60
N LEU A 57 -3.90 9.86 7.04
CA LEU A 57 -3.93 9.24 5.71
C LEU A 57 -4.92 8.08 5.64
N GLY A 58 -4.99 7.25 6.69
CA GLY A 58 -5.96 6.15 6.76
C GLY A 58 -7.42 6.64 6.83
N GLU A 59 -7.68 7.67 7.63
CA GLU A 59 -9.00 8.28 7.74
C GLU A 59 -9.42 8.96 6.42
N TRP A 60 -8.51 9.75 5.84
CA TRP A 60 -8.69 10.39 4.55
C TRP A 60 -8.99 9.36 3.46
N ALA A 61 -8.26 8.25 3.43
CA ALA A 61 -8.44 7.18 2.46
C ALA A 61 -9.84 6.55 2.56
N LEU A 62 -10.34 6.30 3.78
CA LEU A 62 -11.70 5.82 3.97
C LEU A 62 -12.74 6.85 3.50
N GLY A 63 -12.53 8.14 3.80
CA GLY A 63 -13.40 9.22 3.34
C GLY A 63 -13.48 9.30 1.82
N GLN A 64 -12.35 9.20 1.12
CA GLN A 64 -12.32 9.14 -0.34
C GLN A 64 -12.98 7.86 -0.87
N ALA A 65 -12.76 6.72 -0.22
CA ALA A 65 -13.35 5.46 -0.63
C ALA A 65 -14.88 5.49 -0.57
N LYS A 66 -15.46 6.13 0.45
CA LYS A 66 -16.92 6.37 0.52
C LYS A 66 -17.39 7.27 -0.62
N ARG A 67 -16.72 8.41 -0.81
CA ARG A 67 -17.05 9.36 -1.89
C ARG A 67 -16.99 8.71 -3.28
N ALA A 68 -16.05 7.81 -3.49
CA ALA A 68 -15.87 7.02 -4.72
C ALA A 68 -16.75 5.76 -4.78
N ARG A 69 -17.60 5.50 -3.77
CA ARG A 69 -18.46 4.31 -3.63
C ARG A 69 -17.70 2.97 -3.62
N LEU A 70 -16.42 2.99 -3.21
CA LEU A 70 -15.59 1.81 -2.96
C LEU A 70 -15.80 1.24 -1.55
N ALA A 71 -16.29 2.08 -0.63
CA ALA A 71 -16.63 1.70 0.74
C ALA A 71 -18.10 2.05 1.04
N GLY A 72 -18.71 1.32 1.97
CA GLY A 72 -20.06 1.64 2.44
C GLY A 72 -20.09 2.95 3.23
N GLU A 73 -21.12 3.77 3.02
CA GLU A 73 -21.29 5.06 3.70
C GLU A 73 -21.24 4.96 5.24
N GLY A 74 -21.75 3.86 5.79
CA GLY A 74 -21.77 3.59 7.23
C GLY A 74 -20.45 3.12 7.85
N LEU A 75 -19.38 2.91 7.07
CA LEU A 75 -18.08 2.53 7.62
C LEU A 75 -17.49 3.65 8.48
N ARG A 76 -16.77 3.34 9.54
CA ARG A 76 -16.10 4.31 10.40
C ARG A 76 -14.65 3.92 10.56
N PHE A 77 -13.75 4.89 10.40
CA PHE A 77 -12.33 4.70 10.63
C PHE A 77 -12.10 4.37 12.10
N ARG A 78 -11.28 3.34 12.39
CA ARG A 78 -10.81 3.05 13.75
C ARG A 78 -9.36 3.45 13.90
N ARG A 79 -8.50 2.86 13.07
CA ARG A 79 -7.06 3.10 13.06
C ARG A 79 -6.39 2.44 11.87
N VAL A 80 -5.19 2.88 11.56
CA VAL A 80 -4.22 2.09 10.79
C VAL A 80 -3.55 1.09 11.74
N VAL A 81 -3.52 -0.19 11.36
CA VAL A 81 -2.91 -1.27 12.16
C VAL A 81 -1.55 -1.72 11.60
N ARG A 82 -1.32 -1.49 10.31
CA ARG A 82 -0.06 -1.78 9.62
C ARG A 82 0.06 -0.84 8.43
N GLY A 83 1.28 -0.50 8.03
CA GLY A 83 1.50 0.32 6.86
C GLY A 83 2.82 -0.05 6.19
N GLU A 84 2.85 0.15 4.88
CA GLU A 84 4.07 0.12 4.08
C GLU A 84 4.13 1.37 3.22
N GLN A 85 5.33 1.81 2.92
CA GLN A 85 5.61 2.97 2.08
C GLN A 85 6.54 2.58 0.94
N GLN A 86 6.44 3.30 -0.18
CA GLN A 86 7.31 3.11 -1.32
C GLN A 86 7.58 4.47 -1.96
N VAL A 87 8.86 4.75 -2.22
CA VAL A 87 9.27 5.94 -2.97
C VAL A 87 9.10 5.68 -4.46
N VAL A 88 8.42 6.60 -5.15
CA VAL A 88 8.22 6.62 -6.62
C VAL A 88 8.51 8.03 -7.13
N ALA A 89 7.82 8.52 -8.17
CA ALA A 89 7.77 9.95 -8.49
C ALA A 89 6.93 10.77 -7.46
N GLY A 90 7.06 10.44 -6.18
CA GLY A 90 6.16 10.77 -5.07
C GLY A 90 6.28 9.69 -3.99
N MET A 91 5.23 9.51 -3.19
CA MET A 91 5.16 8.50 -2.14
C MET A 91 3.89 7.67 -2.29
N ASN A 92 4.04 6.35 -2.32
CA ASN A 92 2.92 5.44 -2.14
C ASN A 92 2.86 4.97 -0.69
N TYR A 93 1.66 4.89 -0.14
CA TYR A 93 1.37 4.30 1.17
C TYR A 93 0.36 3.16 0.99
N ARG A 94 0.70 1.97 1.47
CA ARG A 94 -0.22 0.82 1.59
C ARG A 94 -0.59 0.69 3.05
N LEU A 95 -1.81 1.12 3.38
CA LEU A 95 -2.31 1.20 4.75
C LEU A 95 -3.32 0.08 5.00
N TYR A 96 -3.09 -0.69 6.06
CA TYR A 96 -4.05 -1.67 6.57
C TYR A 96 -4.91 -0.97 7.60
N VAL A 97 -6.13 -0.66 7.22
CA VAL A 97 -7.11 0.13 7.98
C VAL A 97 -8.07 -0.83 8.66
N ASP A 98 -8.22 -0.72 9.98
CA ASP A 98 -9.35 -1.29 10.68
C ASP A 98 -10.53 -0.30 10.60
N ALA A 99 -11.67 -0.78 10.11
CA ALA A 99 -12.87 0.03 10.00
C ALA A 99 -14.09 -0.75 10.49
N ALA A 100 -15.00 -0.06 11.18
CA ALA A 100 -16.20 -0.64 11.75
C ALA A 100 -17.45 -0.22 10.97
N ASP A 101 -18.39 -1.13 10.79
CA ASP A 101 -19.71 -0.78 10.27
C ASP A 101 -20.58 -0.04 11.32
N ALA A 102 -21.80 0.33 10.93
CA ALA A 102 -22.75 0.99 11.83
C ALA A 102 -23.16 0.15 13.04
N ALA A 103 -23.03 -1.19 12.96
CA ALA A 103 -23.27 -2.12 14.06
C ALA A 103 -22.02 -2.33 14.94
N GLY A 104 -20.92 -1.63 14.66
CA GLY A 104 -19.67 -1.71 15.41
C GLY A 104 -18.79 -2.90 15.05
N ARG A 105 -19.15 -3.69 14.03
CA ARG A 105 -18.37 -4.85 13.59
C ARG A 105 -17.17 -4.38 12.77
N SER A 106 -15.98 -4.65 13.28
CA SER A 106 -14.72 -4.32 12.61
C SER A 106 -14.38 -5.29 11.49
N ALA A 107 -13.81 -4.76 10.41
CA ALA A 107 -13.20 -5.52 9.35
C ALA A 107 -11.93 -4.82 8.84
N PRO A 108 -10.89 -5.58 8.46
CA PRO A 108 -9.68 -5.03 7.88
C PRO A 108 -9.89 -4.63 6.42
N TYR A 109 -9.29 -3.51 6.03
CA TYR A 109 -9.23 -2.97 4.68
C TYR A 109 -7.79 -2.65 4.32
N VAL A 110 -7.48 -2.67 3.03
CA VAL A 110 -6.21 -2.21 2.48
C VAL A 110 -6.49 -1.01 1.59
N ALA A 111 -5.91 0.12 1.95
CA ALA A 111 -5.93 1.35 1.18
C ALA A 111 -4.55 1.60 0.56
N VAL A 112 -4.51 1.97 -0.71
CA VAL A 112 -3.29 2.47 -1.36
C VAL A 112 -3.48 3.94 -1.68
N VAL A 113 -2.62 4.78 -1.13
CA VAL A 113 -2.65 6.24 -1.28
C VAL A 113 -1.37 6.70 -1.94
N TYR A 114 -1.50 7.58 -2.93
CA TYR A 114 -0.38 8.28 -3.55
C TYR A 114 -0.34 9.73 -3.05
N GLU A 115 0.84 10.23 -2.69
CA GLU A 115 1.11 11.62 -2.34
C GLU A 115 2.30 12.17 -3.11
N GLN A 116 2.21 13.43 -3.53
CA GLN A 116 3.30 14.17 -4.13
C GLN A 116 3.31 15.60 -3.58
N GLY A 117 4.24 15.88 -2.66
CA GLY A 117 4.25 17.14 -1.91
C GLY A 117 4.45 18.39 -2.77
N TRP A 118 5.33 18.33 -3.77
CA TRP A 118 5.68 19.49 -4.61
C TRP A 118 4.58 19.91 -5.60
N THR A 119 3.58 19.06 -5.84
CA THR A 119 2.38 19.37 -6.64
C THR A 119 1.12 19.47 -5.77
N SER A 120 1.24 19.23 -4.45
CA SER A 120 0.09 19.07 -3.55
C SER A 120 -0.92 18.02 -4.03
N THR A 121 -0.44 16.99 -4.72
CA THR A 121 -1.30 15.89 -5.21
C THR A 121 -1.45 14.83 -4.13
N ARG A 122 -2.70 14.39 -3.90
CA ARG A 122 -3.03 13.25 -3.05
C ARG A 122 -4.19 12.48 -3.68
N GLU A 123 -4.01 11.18 -3.90
CA GLU A 123 -4.98 10.34 -4.63
C GLU A 123 -5.16 8.97 -3.95
N LEU A 124 -6.41 8.49 -3.92
CA LEU A 124 -6.73 7.13 -3.48
C LEU A 124 -6.61 6.19 -4.68
N ALA A 125 -5.54 5.42 -4.75
CA ALA A 125 -5.30 4.47 -5.83
C ALA A 125 -6.20 3.23 -5.70
N SER A 126 -6.40 2.72 -4.48
CA SER A 126 -7.33 1.61 -4.25
C SER A 126 -7.81 1.53 -2.81
N PHE A 127 -8.98 0.91 -2.61
CA PHE A 127 -9.51 0.60 -1.29
C PHE A 127 -10.26 -0.73 -1.37
N ASN A 128 -9.76 -1.76 -0.69
CA ASN A 128 -10.29 -3.12 -0.77
C ASN A 128 -10.45 -3.72 0.62
N LYS A 129 -11.45 -4.58 0.81
CA LYS A 129 -11.54 -5.39 2.04
C LYS A 129 -10.40 -6.41 2.06
N ALA A 130 -9.67 -6.52 3.17
CA ALA A 130 -8.58 -7.47 3.26
C ALA A 130 -9.15 -8.90 3.31
N PRO A 131 -8.48 -9.89 2.66
CA PRO A 131 -8.83 -11.29 2.81
C PRO A 131 -8.77 -11.68 4.29
N ARG A 132 -9.74 -12.47 4.75
CA ARG A 132 -9.59 -13.13 6.06
C ARG A 132 -8.47 -14.17 5.92
N ALA A 133 -7.46 -14.09 6.77
CA ALA A 133 -6.55 -15.21 6.95
C ALA A 133 -7.38 -16.35 7.58
N HIS A 134 -7.43 -17.50 6.91
CA HIS A 134 -8.00 -18.74 7.40
C HIS A 134 -6.91 -19.59 8.05
#